data_AF-A0A8J7MW78-F1
#
_entry.id   AF-A0A8J7MW78-F1
#
_cell.length_a   1.000
_cell.length_b   1.000
_cell.length_c   1.000
_cell.angle_alpha   90.00
_cell.angle_beta   90.00
_cell.angle_gamma   90.00
#
_symmetry.space_group_name_H-M   'P 1'
#
loop_
_entity.id
_entity.type
_entity.pdbx_description
1 polymer ?
#
loop_
_entity_poly.entity_id
_entity_poly.type
_entity_poly.pdbx_seq_one_letter_code
_entity_poly.pdbx_strand_id
1 'polypeptide(L)'
;MPFTVRIRENSHYMDESEAYDHGSFATYAEAEAACRRIVDDYLAGAKTPGMSADDLFRSYTTFGDDPSIDAGGPDGRPFSAWDYARRRCAELCAR
;
A
#
# COMPACT_ATOMS: atom_id res chain seq x y z
N MET A 1 13.72 11.88 -13.53
CA MET A 1 12.36 12.37 -13.23
C MET A 1 12.01 11.92 -11.81
N PRO A 2 11.12 12.61 -11.07
CA PRO A 2 10.72 12.17 -9.73
C PRO A 2 9.89 10.87 -9.78
N PHE A 3 9.77 10.20 -8.64
CA PHE A 3 8.89 9.03 -8.45
C PHE A 3 7.55 9.51 -7.89
N THR A 4 6.45 9.21 -8.55
CA THR A 4 5.12 9.62 -8.08
C THR A 4 4.43 8.45 -7.41
N VAL A 5 3.92 8.65 -6.19
CA VAL A 5 3.06 7.67 -5.53
C VAL A 5 1.61 7.96 -5.92
N ARG A 6 0.97 6.97 -6.53
CA ARG A 6 -0.45 6.98 -6.92
C ARG A 6 -1.22 6.08 -5.97
N ILE A 7 -2.36 6.52 -5.48
CA ILE A 7 -3.26 5.69 -4.67
C ILE A 7 -4.47 5.32 -5.51
N ARG A 8 -4.76 4.01 -5.58
CA ARG A 8 -6.05 3.48 -6.02
C ARG A 8 -6.85 3.03 -4.80
N GLU A 9 -8.17 3.22 -4.85
CA GLU A 9 -9.05 2.63 -3.84
C GLU A 9 -9.38 1.18 -4.20
N ASN A 10 -9.12 0.23 -3.30
CA ASN A 10 -9.41 -1.19 -3.53
C ASN A 10 -10.92 -1.45 -3.77
N SER A 11 -11.80 -0.67 -3.13
CA SER A 11 -13.25 -0.79 -3.27
C SER A 11 -13.77 -0.39 -4.65
N HIS A 12 -13.01 0.42 -5.39
CA HIS A 12 -13.39 1.01 -6.67
C HIS A 12 -12.46 0.54 -7.81
N TYR A 13 -11.86 -0.66 -7.74
CA TYR A 13 -10.86 -1.13 -8.71
C TYR A 13 -11.31 -1.17 -10.19
N MET A 14 -12.62 -1.08 -10.45
CA MET A 14 -13.22 -1.03 -11.79
C MET A 14 -13.29 0.39 -12.38
N ASP A 15 -12.96 1.42 -11.60
CA ASP A 15 -12.85 2.81 -12.07
C ASP A 15 -11.39 3.28 -11.97
N GLU A 16 -10.64 3.04 -13.06
CA GLU A 16 -9.23 3.44 -13.17
C GLU A 16 -9.04 4.98 -13.14
N SER A 17 -10.12 5.77 -13.24
CA SER A 17 -10.06 7.23 -13.23
C SER A 17 -9.92 7.85 -11.82
N GLU A 18 -10.10 7.05 -10.77
CA GLU A 18 -10.06 7.53 -9.37
C GLU A 18 -8.68 7.44 -8.71
N ALA A 19 -7.64 7.07 -9.46
CA ALA A 19 -6.28 7.11 -8.92
C ALA A 19 -5.82 8.57 -8.73
N TYR A 20 -5.44 8.92 -7.50
CA TYR A 20 -4.94 10.27 -7.17
C TYR A 20 -3.46 10.26 -6.78
N ASP A 21 -2.80 11.41 -6.99
CA ASP A 21 -1.40 11.59 -6.64
C ASP A 21 -1.27 11.84 -5.13
N HIS A 22 -0.61 10.93 -4.43
CA HIS A 22 -0.27 11.10 -3.02
C HIS A 22 0.92 12.05 -2.84
N GLY A 23 1.89 12.00 -3.75
CA GLY A 23 3.07 12.84 -3.70
C GLY A 23 4.14 12.46 -4.72
N SER A 24 5.12 13.35 -4.89
CA SER A 24 6.31 13.14 -5.73
C SER A 24 7.56 13.13 -4.85
N PHE A 25 8.44 12.16 -5.10
CA PHE A 25 9.64 11.89 -4.30
C PHE A 25 10.90 11.91 -5.15
N ALA A 26 12.02 12.30 -4.55
CA ALA A 26 13.29 12.42 -5.26
C ALA A 26 13.92 11.05 -5.53
N THR A 27 13.66 10.08 -4.66
CA THR A 27 14.21 8.72 -4.74
C THR A 27 13.14 7.65 -4.66
N TYR A 28 13.42 6.48 -5.25
CA TYR A 28 12.56 5.30 -5.12
C TYR A 28 12.37 4.89 -3.65
N ALA A 29 13.42 5.00 -2.83
CA ALA A 29 13.36 4.63 -1.41
C ALA A 29 12.37 5.49 -0.62
N GLU A 30 12.30 6.78 -0.92
CA GLU A 30 11.32 7.69 -0.31
C GLU A 30 9.89 7.36 -0.78
N ALA A 31 9.70 7.11 -2.08
CA ALA A 31 8.40 6.69 -2.61
C ALA A 31 7.94 5.35 -2.01
N GLU A 32 8.84 4.37 -1.91
CA GLU A 32 8.56 3.08 -1.26
C GLU A 32 8.24 3.25 0.22
N ALA A 33 8.96 4.11 0.95
CA ALA A 33 8.66 4.40 2.34
C ALA A 33 7.26 5.02 2.50
N ALA A 34 6.86 5.90 1.58
CA ALA A 34 5.51 6.47 1.57
C ALA A 34 4.43 5.41 1.32
N CYS A 35 4.61 4.54 0.31
CA CYS A 35 3.68 3.44 0.06
C CYS A 35 3.53 2.51 1.26
N ARG A 36 4.65 2.13 1.89
CA ARG A 36 4.65 1.27 3.07
C ARG A 36 3.91 1.91 4.24
N ARG A 37 4.15 3.20 4.48
CA ARG A 37 3.49 3.95 5.54
C ARG A 37 1.96 3.97 5.37
N ILE A 38 1.46 4.20 4.16
CA ILE A 38 0.02 4.17 3.86
C ILE A 38 -0.58 2.81 4.27
N VAL A 39 0.06 1.71 3.87
CA VAL A 39 -0.39 0.36 4.22
C VAL A 39 -0.30 0.12 5.74
N ASP A 40 0.82 0.48 6.36
CA ASP A 40 1.04 0.31 7.81
C ASP A 40 0.01 1.10 8.63
N ASP A 41 -0.31 2.34 8.24
CA ASP A 41 -1.27 3.20 8.92
C ASP A 41 -2.67 2.56 8.90
N TYR A 42 -3.10 2.01 7.75
CA TYR A 42 -4.36 1.26 7.66
C TYR A 42 -4.34 0.01 8.55
N LEU A 43 -3.30 -0.82 8.44
CA LEU A 43 -3.22 -2.10 9.15
C LEU A 43 -3.20 -1.89 10.67
N ALA A 44 -2.51 -0.86 11.15
CA ALA A 44 -2.47 -0.49 12.56
C ALA A 44 -3.84 -0.04 13.08
N GLY A 45 -4.61 0.70 12.28
CA GLY A 45 -5.97 1.14 12.64
C GLY A 45 -7.02 0.03 12.56
N ALA A 46 -6.90 -0.89 11.61
CA ALA A 46 -7.87 -1.95 11.37
C ALA A 46 -7.70 -3.17 12.28
N LYS A 47 -6.48 -3.41 12.78
CA LYS A 47 -6.16 -4.59 13.59
C LYS A 47 -6.87 -4.55 14.96
N THR A 48 -7.64 -5.60 15.25
CA THR A 48 -8.27 -5.79 16.57
C THR A 48 -7.63 -6.97 17.36
N PRO A 49 -7.77 -7.01 18.70
CA PRO A 49 -7.29 -8.14 19.49
C PRO A 49 -7.91 -9.47 19.03
N GLY A 50 -7.08 -10.49 18.82
CA GLY A 50 -7.52 -11.81 18.37
C GLY A 50 -7.77 -11.94 16.86
N MET A 51 -7.67 -10.86 16.08
CA MET A 51 -7.80 -10.89 14.63
C MET A 51 -6.68 -11.71 13.97
N SER A 52 -7.05 -12.57 13.01
CA SER A 52 -6.07 -13.34 12.24
C SER A 52 -5.36 -12.47 11.19
N ALA A 53 -4.19 -12.90 10.73
CA ALA A 53 -3.49 -12.23 9.63
C ALA A 53 -4.34 -12.21 8.35
N ASP A 54 -5.08 -13.28 8.08
CA ASP A 54 -5.94 -13.41 6.90
C ASP A 54 -7.15 -12.47 6.96
N ASP A 55 -7.77 -12.32 8.14
CA ASP A 55 -8.88 -11.37 8.32
C ASP A 55 -8.41 -9.93 8.13
N LEU A 56 -7.24 -9.58 8.67
CA LEU A 56 -6.66 -8.25 8.54
C LEU A 56 -6.27 -7.97 7.08
N PHE A 57 -5.67 -8.94 6.41
CA PHE A 57 -5.33 -8.84 4.99
C PHE A 57 -6.59 -8.67 4.12
N ARG A 58 -7.64 -9.46 4.39
CA ARG A 58 -8.93 -9.32 3.70
C ARG A 58 -9.56 -7.94 3.91
N SER A 59 -9.46 -7.39 5.12
CA SER A 59 -9.92 -6.03 5.41
C SER A 59 -9.19 -5.01 4.54
N TYR A 60 -7.86 -5.10 4.49
CA TYR A 60 -7.03 -4.21 3.68
C TYR A 60 -7.34 -4.31 2.18
N THR A 61 -7.45 -5.51 1.62
CA THR A 61 -7.78 -5.68 0.19
C THR A 61 -9.22 -5.25 -0.15
N THR A 62 -10.06 -4.98 0.84
CA THR A 62 -11.46 -4.54 0.64
C THR A 62 -11.61 -3.03 0.85
N PHE A 63 -10.95 -2.45 1.86
CA PHE A 63 -11.17 -1.07 2.29
C PHE A 63 -9.90 -0.22 2.39
N GLY A 64 -8.72 -0.81 2.20
CA GLY A 64 -7.45 -0.11 2.27
C GLY A 64 -7.07 0.53 0.94
N ASP A 65 -6.17 1.50 1.03
CA ASP A 65 -5.55 2.15 -0.12
C ASP A 65 -4.53 1.23 -0.79
N ASP A 66 -4.50 1.20 -2.13
CA ASP A 66 -3.52 0.51 -2.97
C ASP A 66 -2.50 1.51 -3.54
N PRO A 67 -1.45 1.87 -2.78
CA PRO A 67 -0.40 2.73 -3.27
C PRO A 67 0.51 2.01 -4.26
N SER A 68 0.81 2.67 -5.37
CA SER A 68 1.76 2.24 -6.39
C SER A 68 2.74 3.36 -6.71
N ILE A 69 3.90 3.00 -7.26
CA ILE A 69 4.94 3.95 -7.64
C ILE A 69 4.96 4.03 -9.16
N ASP A 70 4.50 5.15 -9.71
CA ASP A 70 4.66 5.47 -11.12
C ASP A 70 6.12 5.85 -11.38
N ALA A 71 6.75 5.12 -12.30
CA ALA A 71 8.17 5.25 -12.58
C ALA A 71 8.45 6.39 -13.56
N GLY A 72 9.44 7.22 -13.22
CA GLY A 72 10.09 8.16 -14.12
C GLY A 72 11.58 7.86 -14.37
N GLY A 73 12.08 6.66 -14.05
CA GLY A 73 13.50 6.34 -14.17
C GLY A 73 13.81 4.86 -14.42
N PRO A 74 14.99 4.54 -14.98
CA PRO A 74 15.40 3.20 -15.38
C PRO A 74 15.58 2.21 -14.19
N ASP A 75 15.62 2.72 -12.96
CA ASP A 75 15.85 1.93 -11.73
C ASP A 75 14.56 1.65 -10.92
N GLY A 76 13.39 2.10 -11.39
CA GLY A 76 12.12 1.93 -10.67
C GLY A 76 11.63 0.48 -10.73
N ARG A 77 11.73 -0.25 -9.61
CA ARG A 77 11.07 -1.55 -9.45
C ARG A 77 9.58 -1.35 -9.12
N PRO A 78 8.66 -2.23 -9.57
CA PRO A 78 7.27 -2.13 -9.18
C PRO A 78 7.12 -2.35 -7.66
N PHE A 79 6.23 -1.57 -7.03
CA PHE A 79 5.80 -1.80 -5.66
C PHE A 79 4.40 -2.42 -5.66
N SER A 80 4.23 -3.54 -4.96
CA SER A 80 2.96 -4.21 -4.75
C SER A 80 2.50 -3.99 -3.31
N ALA A 81 1.45 -3.19 -3.13
CA ALA A 81 0.93 -2.90 -1.81
C ALA A 81 0.33 -4.14 -1.14
N TRP A 82 -0.30 -5.02 -1.93
CA TRP A 82 -0.86 -6.28 -1.43
C TRP A 82 0.21 -7.26 -0.95
N ASP A 83 1.32 -7.41 -1.67
CA ASP A 83 2.42 -8.28 -1.22
C ASP A 83 3.05 -7.75 0.07
N TYR A 84 3.23 -6.42 0.16
CA TYR A 84 3.68 -5.78 1.39
C TYR A 84 2.70 -6.01 2.54
N ALA A 85 1.40 -5.75 2.31
CA ALA A 85 0.35 -5.92 3.31
C ALA A 85 0.25 -7.37 3.81
N ARG A 86 0.34 -8.36 2.92
CA ARG A 86 0.30 -9.78 3.29
C ARG A 86 1.42 -10.13 4.26
N ARG A 87 2.66 -9.73 3.97
CA ARG A 87 3.80 -9.94 4.86
C ARG A 87 3.59 -9.22 6.19
N ARG A 88 3.09 -7.98 6.15
CA ARG A 88 2.88 -7.17 7.34
C ARG A 88 1.79 -7.70 8.26
N CYS A 89 0.70 -8.23 7.69
CA CYS A 89 -0.35 -8.90 8.45
C CYS A 89 0.19 -10.12 9.21
N ALA A 90 1.05 -10.91 8.57
CA ALA A 90 1.70 -12.05 9.22
C ALA A 90 2.59 -11.59 10.39
N GLU A 91 3.37 -10.52 10.21
CA GLU A 91 4.22 -9.95 11.27
C GLU A 91 3.41 -9.40 12.44
N LEU A 92 2.31 -8.68 12.17
CA LEU A 92 1.48 -8.05 13.20
C LEU A 92 0.64 -9.06 14.00
N CYS A 93 0.29 -10.20 13.40
CA CYS A 93 -0.53 -11.23 14.03
C CYS A 93 0.28 -12.45 14.49
N ALA A 94 1.59 -12.46 14.27
CA ALA A 94 2.49 -13.43 14.91
C ALA A 94 2.46 -13.20 16.43
N ARG A 95 2.27 -14.30 17.18
CA ARG A 95 2.22 -14.31 18.64
C ARG A 95 3.61 -14.38 19.25
#